data_AF-A0ABD5DUW1-F1
#
_entry.id   AF-A0ABD5DUW1-F1
#
_cell.length_a   1.000
_cell.length_b   1.000
_cell.length_c   1.000
_cell.angle_alpha   90.00
_cell.angle_beta   90.00
_cell.angle_gamma   90.00
#
_symmetry.space_group_name_H-M   'P 1'
#
loop_
_entity.id
_entity.type
_entity.pdbx_description
1 polymer ?
#
loop_
_entity_poly.entity_id
_entity_poly.type
_entity_poly.pdbx_seq_one_letter_code
_entity_poly.pdbx_strand_id
1 'polypeptide(L)'
;YENGRLNFTIDAAEGVAHGDIIFIAVGTPPDEDGSADLKYVLNVAKTIAEHMNERKIIINKSTVPVGTADKVDQAVRDILLARNNTHLPVS
;
A
#
# COMPACT_ATOMS: atom_id res chain seq x y z
N TYR A 1 -17.03 -0.14 -17.47
CA TYR A 1 -17.67 -1.34 -16.89
C TYR A 1 -17.91 -2.41 -17.96
N GLU A 2 -18.51 -2.08 -19.10
CA GLU A 2 -18.95 -3.05 -20.13
C GLU A 2 -17.89 -4.01 -20.71
N ASN A 3 -16.59 -3.72 -20.61
CA ASN A 3 -15.53 -4.59 -21.14
C ASN A 3 -14.78 -5.40 -20.06
N GLY A 4 -15.26 -5.44 -18.81
CA GLY A 4 -14.62 -6.21 -17.71
C GLY A 4 -13.23 -5.71 -17.26
N ARG A 5 -12.82 -4.51 -17.69
CA ARG A 5 -11.50 -3.92 -17.40
C ARG A 5 -11.44 -3.12 -16.08
N LEU A 6 -12.55 -3.02 -15.36
CA LEU A 6 -12.65 -2.28 -14.10
C LEU A 6 -13.61 -3.02 -13.18
N ASN A 7 -13.05 -3.51 -12.09
CA ASN A 7 -13.78 -4.21 -11.03
C ASN A 7 -13.65 -3.43 -9.74
N PHE A 8 -14.70 -3.47 -8.91
CA PHE A 8 -14.70 -2.90 -7.58
C PHE A 8 -14.87 -4.04 -6.59
N THR A 9 -14.00 -4.06 -5.59
CA THR A 9 -14.04 -5.04 -4.51
C THR A 9 -13.70 -4.34 -3.20
N ILE A 10 -14.17 -4.92 -2.10
CA ILE A 10 -13.75 -4.55 -0.75
C ILE A 10 -12.79 -5.60 -0.16
N ASP A 11 -12.52 -6.68 -0.90
CA ASP A 11 -11.54 -7.69 -0.53
C ASP A 11 -10.15 -7.20 -0.94
N ALA A 12 -9.33 -6.88 0.06
CA ALA A 12 -7.97 -6.43 -0.17
C ALA A 12 -7.07 -7.54 -0.74
N ALA A 13 -7.29 -8.80 -0.37
CA ALA A 13 -6.48 -9.91 -0.86
C ALA A 13 -6.70 -10.11 -2.37
N GLU A 14 -7.96 -10.01 -2.83
CA GLU A 14 -8.29 -10.05 -4.25
C GLU A 14 -7.58 -8.92 -5.02
N GLY A 15 -7.65 -7.68 -4.52
CA GLY A 15 -7.00 -6.53 -5.14
C GLY A 15 -5.48 -6.65 -5.22
N VAL A 16 -4.84 -7.13 -4.15
CA VAL A 16 -3.38 -7.31 -4.07
C VAL A 16 -2.90 -8.45 -4.98
N ALA A 17 -3.65 -9.55 -5.04
CA ALA A 17 -3.33 -10.66 -5.94
C ALA A 17 -3.47 -10.25 -7.42
N HIS A 18 -4.44 -9.38 -7.74
CA HIS A 18 -4.67 -8.92 -9.11
C HIS A 18 -3.63 -7.92 -9.62
N GLY A 19 -3.20 -6.97 -8.78
CA GLY A 19 -2.39 -5.84 -9.22
C GLY A 19 -0.88 -6.13 -9.17
N ASP A 20 -0.17 -5.97 -10.28
CA ASP A 20 1.30 -5.87 -10.28
C ASP A 20 1.79 -4.49 -9.79
N ILE A 21 0.97 -3.48 -10.08
CA ILE A 21 1.16 -2.08 -9.69
C ILE A 21 -0.02 -1.67 -8.82
N ILE A 22 0.25 -1.19 -7.61
CA ILE A 22 -0.77 -0.84 -6.62
C ILE A 22 -0.63 0.64 -6.26
N PHE A 23 -1.70 1.40 -6.44
CA PHE A 23 -1.76 2.81 -6.08
C PHE A 23 -2.38 2.98 -4.70
N ILE A 24 -1.67 3.65 -3.79
CA ILE A 24 -2.23 4.11 -2.53
C ILE A 24 -2.79 5.52 -2.75
N ALA A 25 -4.11 5.62 -2.78
CA ALA A 25 -4.84 6.85 -3.07
C ALA A 25 -5.86 7.22 -1.97
N VAL A 26 -5.56 6.84 -0.72
CA VAL A 26 -6.39 7.17 0.44
C VAL A 26 -6.24 8.63 0.86
N GLY A 27 -7.27 9.18 1.50
CA GLY A 27 -7.21 10.52 2.08
C GLY A 27 -6.23 10.60 3.24
N THR A 28 -5.55 11.73 3.35
CA THR A 28 -4.59 12.06 4.41
C THR A 28 -5.03 13.37 5.07
N PRO A 29 -6.13 13.34 5.86
CA PRO A 29 -6.59 14.55 6.53
C PRO A 29 -5.49 15.11 7.43
N PRO A 30 -5.46 16.44 7.63
CA PRO A 30 -4.49 17.06 8.51
C PRO A 30 -4.76 16.65 9.97
N ASP A 31 -3.69 16.50 10.75
CA ASP A 31 -3.68 16.31 12.20
C ASP A 31 -3.89 17.65 12.92
N GLU A 32 -3.96 17.64 14.25
CA GLU A 32 -4.18 18.84 15.08
C GLU A 32 -3.15 19.96 14.83
N ASP A 33 -1.93 19.60 14.43
CA ASP A 33 -0.84 20.51 14.11
C ASP A 33 -0.78 20.91 12.61
N GLY A 34 -1.72 20.41 11.79
CA GLY A 34 -1.80 20.65 10.36
C GLY A 34 -0.92 19.73 9.49
N SER A 35 -0.15 18.82 10.09
CA SER A 35 0.61 17.81 9.35
C SER A 35 -0.30 16.71 8.80
N ALA A 36 0.10 16.00 7.74
CA ALA A 36 -0.76 14.97 7.16
C ALA A 36 -0.78 13.68 8.02
N ASP A 37 -1.96 13.17 8.35
CA ASP A 37 -2.11 11.89 9.03
C ASP A 37 -1.81 10.72 8.07
N LEU A 38 -0.69 10.02 8.33
CA LEU A 38 -0.21 8.92 7.51
C LEU A 38 -0.80 7.56 7.88
N LYS A 39 -1.64 7.45 8.92
CA LYS A 39 -2.12 6.16 9.42
C LYS A 39 -2.80 5.34 8.33
N TYR A 40 -3.60 5.98 7.47
CA TYR A 40 -4.31 5.29 6.40
C TYR A 40 -3.37 4.78 5.31
N VAL A 41 -2.37 5.59 4.94
CA VAL A 41 -1.35 5.19 3.94
C VAL A 41 -0.55 4.00 4.46
N LEU A 42 -0.10 4.06 5.71
CA LEU A 42 0.68 2.98 6.32
C LEU A 42 -0.14 1.71 6.56
N ASN A 43 -1.43 1.84 6.90
CA ASN A 43 -2.31 0.69 7.04
C ASN A 43 -2.52 -0.01 5.69
N VAL A 44 -2.75 0.74 4.61
CA VAL A 44 -2.85 0.14 3.27
C VAL A 44 -1.54 -0.53 2.85
N ALA A 45 -0.39 0.09 3.13
CA ALA A 45 0.92 -0.51 2.85
C ALA A 45 1.11 -1.85 3.59
N LYS A 46 0.72 -1.93 4.87
CA LYS A 46 0.75 -3.17 5.65
C LYS A 46 -0.19 -4.23 5.07
N THR A 47 -1.42 -3.86 4.73
CA THR A 47 -2.38 -4.79 4.10
C THR A 47 -1.87 -5.34 2.77
N ILE A 48 -1.23 -4.53 1.94
CA ILE A 48 -0.55 -5.01 0.73
C ILE A 48 0.51 -6.05 1.10
N ALA A 49 1.36 -5.73 2.08
CA ALA A 49 2.42 -6.61 2.53
C ALA A 49 1.92 -7.89 3.20
N GLU A 50 0.73 -7.89 3.81
CA GLU A 50 0.09 -9.08 4.40
C GLU A 50 -0.39 -10.06 3.34
N HIS A 51 -0.85 -9.56 2.19
CA HIS A 51 -1.46 -10.37 1.14
C HIS A 51 -0.57 -10.64 -0.08
N MET A 52 0.52 -9.88 -0.28
CA MET A 52 1.40 -10.09 -1.42
C MET A 52 2.16 -11.41 -1.31
N ASN A 53 2.26 -12.13 -2.43
CA ASN A 53 3.03 -13.38 -2.56
C ASN A 53 4.02 -13.36 -3.74
N GLU A 54 4.13 -12.21 -4.40
CA GLU A 54 5.02 -11.95 -5.52
C GLU A 54 5.45 -10.48 -5.48
N ARG A 55 6.38 -10.09 -6.36
CA ARG A 55 6.84 -8.70 -6.45
C ARG A 55 5.69 -7.76 -6.76
N LYS A 56 5.65 -6.61 -6.08
CA LYS A 56 4.69 -5.52 -6.34
C LYS A 56 5.42 -4.18 -6.46
N ILE A 57 4.85 -3.27 -7.25
CA ILE A 57 5.26 -1.85 -7.32
C ILE A 57 4.20 -1.01 -6.61
N ILE A 58 4.60 -0.26 -5.58
CA ILE A 58 3.67 0.54 -4.77
C ILE A 58 3.85 2.02 -5.09
N ILE A 59 2.78 2.65 -5.60
CA ILE A 59 2.80 4.08 -5.96
C ILE A 59 1.98 4.88 -4.96
N ASN A 60 2.66 5.75 -4.21
CA ASN A 60 2.01 6.69 -3.31
C ASN A 60 1.40 7.85 -4.11
N LYS A 61 0.07 7.86 -4.28
CA LYS A 61 -0.67 8.91 -4.99
C LYS A 61 -1.31 9.93 -4.06
N SER A 62 -1.55 9.57 -2.79
CA SER A 62 -2.01 10.46 -1.72
C SER A 62 -1.09 11.69 -1.56
N THR A 63 -1.65 12.82 -1.17
CA THR A 63 -0.87 14.02 -0.84
C THR A 63 -0.19 13.82 0.51
N VAL A 64 1.09 13.48 0.48
CA VAL A 64 1.87 13.11 1.67
C VAL A 64 3.15 13.94 1.78
N PRO A 65 3.70 14.12 2.99
CA PRO A 65 4.98 14.78 3.19
C PRO A 65 6.13 14.00 2.54
N VAL A 66 7.23 14.70 2.27
CA VAL A 66 8.50 14.08 1.84
C VAL A 66 8.95 13.04 2.89
N GLY A 67 9.56 11.94 2.42
CA GLY A 67 9.99 10.81 3.26
C GLY A 67 8.89 9.79 3.58
N THR A 68 7.64 10.01 3.13
CA THR A 68 6.57 9.02 3.31
C THR A 68 6.84 7.73 2.53
N ALA A 69 7.52 7.81 1.38
CA ALA A 69 7.91 6.62 0.63
C ALA A 69 8.79 5.67 1.45
N ASP A 70 9.76 6.21 2.19
CA ASP A 70 10.64 5.42 3.06
C ASP A 70 9.86 4.74 4.19
N LYS A 71 8.87 5.45 4.77
CA LYS A 71 7.99 4.89 5.81
C LYS A 71 7.11 3.75 5.26
N VAL A 72 6.64 3.88 4.01
CA VAL A 72 5.87 2.83 3.32
C VAL A 72 6.74 1.61 3.04
N ASP A 73 7.95 1.80 2.50
CA ASP A 73 8.91 0.71 2.25
C ASP A 73 9.24 -0.03 3.56
N GLN A 74 9.55 0.71 4.63
CA GLN A 74 9.81 0.11 5.94
C GLN A 74 8.61 -0.68 6.46
N ALA A 75 7.40 -0.13 6.40
CA ALA A 75 6.19 -0.81 6.86
C ALA A 75 5.93 -2.12 6.09
N VAL A 76 6.21 -2.15 4.79
CA VAL A 76 6.10 -3.36 3.98
C VAL A 76 7.16 -4.39 4.39
N ARG A 77 8.42 -3.96 4.54
CA ARG A 77 9.53 -4.83 4.95
C ARG A 77 9.29 -5.47 6.31
N ASP A 78 8.77 -4.72 7.28
CA ASP A 78 8.49 -5.21 8.63
C ASP A 78 7.49 -6.37 8.60
N ILE A 79 6.42 -6.24 7.81
CA ILE A 79 5.42 -7.30 7.64
C ILE A 79 6.00 -8.50 6.89
N LEU A 80 6.77 -8.28 5.82
CA LEU A 80 7.40 -9.38 5.08
C LEU A 80 8.40 -10.14 5.95
N LEU A 81 9.13 -9.46 6.83
CA LEU A 81 10.01 -10.08 7.82
C LEU A 81 9.21 -10.95 8.79
N ALA A 82 8.11 -10.43 9.35
CA ALA A 82 7.23 -11.19 10.23
C ALA A 82 6.60 -12.43 9.55
N ARG A 83 6.41 -12.37 8.22
CA ARG A 83 5.93 -13.48 7.38
C ARG A 83 7.03 -14.44 6.91
N ASN A 84 8.30 -14.19 7.25
CA ASN A 84 9.47 -14.91 6.70
C ASN A 84 9.58 -14.85 5.15
N ASN A 85 9.02 -13.81 4.53
CA ASN A 85 8.99 -13.59 3.08
C ASN A 85 9.93 -12.45 2.65
N THR A 86 11.09 -12.35 3.29
CA THR A 86 12.10 -11.30 3.02
C THR A 86 12.72 -11.36 1.62
N HIS A 87 12.51 -12.48 0.90
CA HIS A 87 12.95 -12.64 -0.48
C HIS A 87 12.09 -11.87 -1.49
N LEU A 88 10.88 -11.43 -1.11
CA LEU A 88 10.00 -10.68 -2.00
C LEU A 88 10.49 -9.23 -2.12
N PRO A 89 10.83 -8.76 -3.34
CA PRO A 89 11.21 -7.37 -3.54
C PRO A 89 9.97 -6.47 -3.55
N VAL A 90 10.09 -5.31 -2.93
CA VAL A 90 9.15 -4.17 -3.04
C VAL A 90 9.91 -2.98 -3.63
N SER A 91 9.22 -2.19 -4.46
CA SER A 91 9.75 -0.99 -5.12
C SER A 91 8.72 0.14 -5.06
#